data_AF-G3N059-F1
#
_entry.id   AF-G3N059-F1
#
_cell.length_a   1.000
_cell.length_b   1.000
_cell.length_c   1.000
_cell.angle_alpha   90.00
_cell.angle_beta   90.00
_cell.angle_gamma   90.00
#
_symmetry.space_group_name_H-M   'P 1'
#
loop_
_entity.id
_entity.type
_entity.pdbx_description
1 polymer ?
#
loop_
_entity_poly.entity_id
_entity_poly.type
_entity_poly.pdbx_seq_one_letter_code
_entity_poly.pdbx_strand_id
1 'polypeptide(L)'
;MKSIKEKKKEYQRLRRSAKTKRVTQRKRSSGPVCRLCLQEPGDPEKLGEFLQKDNLSVHYFCLILSSKLPQRGQSNRGFHGFLPEDIRKEAARASRKICFVCKRKGAAINCQKDQCARNFHLPCGLERGCLSQFFGEYKSFCGEHRPTQNIRRRNVGEESCILCCEDLSQISVENIQSPCCSQAIYHRKCIQKYAHTSAKHFFKCPQCNNREEFPQEMLRMGIHIPDRDAAWELEPGAFSELYQRYQHCDAPICLYERGRDSSEEEGKWRLILCATCGSHGTHRNCSSLRSNCKKWECMECAPAAKVIEYTLENSGDIPCCSSTFLSRGHFYRDTGLEENPGPSWTNWPGSSLLENPESSGPRRSQSWGSKGVTISKSCKKSE
;
A
#
# COMPACT_ATOMS: atom_id res chain seq x y z
N MET A 1 37.16 -42.51 -58.26
CA MET A 1 37.58 -41.73 -57.07
C MET A 1 36.90 -40.37 -57.11
N LYS A 2 35.83 -40.16 -56.34
CA LYS A 2 35.12 -38.87 -56.26
C LYS A 2 35.94 -37.86 -55.43
N SER A 3 36.08 -36.63 -55.93
CA SER A 3 37.02 -35.65 -55.37
C SER A 3 36.63 -35.24 -53.94
N ILE A 4 37.62 -34.84 -53.13
CA ILE A 4 37.47 -34.43 -51.72
C ILE A 4 36.42 -33.30 -51.55
N LYS A 5 36.17 -32.50 -52.61
CA LYS A 5 35.13 -31.45 -52.62
C LYS A 5 33.70 -32.01 -52.67
N GLU A 6 33.48 -33.16 -53.31
CA GLU A 6 32.15 -33.79 -53.39
C GLU A 6 31.75 -34.44 -52.07
N LYS A 7 32.69 -35.11 -51.39
CA LYS A 7 32.46 -35.69 -50.05
C LYS A 7 32.14 -34.63 -48.99
N LYS A 8 32.74 -33.42 -49.08
CA LYS A 8 32.42 -32.29 -48.17
C LYS A 8 31.01 -31.74 -48.38
N LYS A 9 30.52 -31.69 -49.63
CA LYS A 9 29.15 -31.24 -49.95
C LYS A 9 28.09 -32.24 -49.48
N GLU A 10 28.38 -33.54 -49.56
CA GLU A 10 27.50 -34.60 -49.06
C GLU A 10 27.43 -34.63 -47.53
N TYR A 11 28.57 -34.47 -46.85
CA TYR A 11 28.62 -34.34 -45.38
C TYR A 11 27.88 -33.08 -44.88
N GLN A 12 27.92 -31.98 -45.63
CA GLN A 12 27.17 -30.76 -45.31
C GLN A 12 25.67 -30.87 -45.61
N ARG A 13 25.25 -31.66 -46.61
CA ARG A 13 23.83 -31.95 -46.88
C ARG A 13 23.22 -32.88 -45.81
N LEU A 14 23.94 -33.91 -45.37
CA LEU A 14 23.52 -34.78 -44.28
C LEU A 14 23.41 -34.02 -42.95
N ARG A 15 24.30 -33.04 -42.68
CA ARG A 15 24.23 -32.18 -41.49
C ARG A 15 23.10 -31.13 -41.53
N ARG A 16 22.60 -30.78 -42.73
CA ARG A 16 21.46 -29.86 -42.91
C ARG A 16 20.09 -30.57 -42.83
N SER A 17 20.03 -31.87 -43.10
CA SER A 17 18.79 -32.66 -42.98
C SER A 17 18.51 -33.18 -41.56
N ALA A 18 19.52 -33.19 -40.67
CA ALA A 18 19.37 -33.55 -39.25
C ALA A 18 19.00 -32.39 -38.30
N LYS A 19 18.66 -31.20 -38.83
CA LYS A 19 18.07 -30.08 -38.04
C LYS A 19 16.55 -30.08 -38.15
N THR A 20 15.95 -31.25 -38.02
CA THR A 20 14.51 -31.43 -37.84
C THR A 20 14.17 -31.02 -36.40
N LYS A 21 13.36 -29.96 -36.29
CA LYS A 21 12.44 -29.66 -35.18
C LYS A 21 12.77 -30.33 -33.84
N ARG A 22 13.75 -29.80 -33.09
CA ARG A 22 13.64 -29.83 -31.63
C ARG A 22 12.58 -28.80 -31.25
N VAL A 23 11.32 -29.22 -31.36
CA VAL A 23 10.28 -28.71 -30.47
C VAL A 23 10.82 -29.01 -29.09
N THR A 24 11.36 -28.00 -28.43
CA THR A 24 11.50 -28.03 -26.99
C THR A 24 10.10 -28.28 -26.47
N GLN A 25 9.79 -29.55 -26.16
CA GLN A 25 8.72 -29.87 -25.24
C GLN A 25 9.10 -29.12 -23.96
N ARG A 26 8.59 -27.89 -23.83
CA ARG A 26 8.50 -27.19 -22.56
C ARG A 26 7.85 -28.20 -21.63
N LYS A 27 8.64 -28.70 -20.67
CA LYS A 27 8.19 -29.47 -19.52
C LYS A 27 6.87 -28.83 -19.09
N ARG A 28 5.73 -29.55 -19.19
CA ARG A 28 4.45 -29.01 -18.73
C ARG A 28 4.68 -28.64 -17.27
N SER A 29 4.68 -27.36 -16.97
CA SER A 29 4.77 -26.87 -15.60
C SER A 29 3.60 -27.49 -14.85
N SER A 30 3.91 -28.29 -13.85
CA SER A 30 2.94 -28.99 -13.00
C SER A 30 2.32 -28.07 -11.95
N GLY A 31 2.47 -26.75 -12.11
CA GLY A 31 2.00 -25.75 -11.17
C GLY A 31 0.54 -25.35 -11.41
N PRO A 32 -0.13 -24.77 -10.40
CA PRO A 32 -1.47 -24.22 -10.56
C PRO A 32 -1.46 -23.09 -11.59
N VAL A 33 -2.49 -23.05 -12.45
CA VAL A 33 -2.69 -21.98 -13.43
C VAL A 33 -4.00 -21.27 -13.18
N CYS A 34 -4.04 -19.96 -13.46
CA CYS A 34 -5.25 -19.17 -13.33
C CYS A 34 -6.34 -19.67 -14.28
N ARG A 35 -7.54 -19.89 -13.74
CA ARG A 35 -8.70 -20.42 -14.49
C ARG A 35 -9.21 -19.48 -15.59
N LEU A 36 -8.92 -18.18 -15.50
CA LEU A 36 -9.41 -17.16 -16.43
C LEU A 36 -8.40 -16.81 -17.54
N CYS A 37 -7.09 -16.76 -17.25
CA CYS A 37 -6.08 -16.42 -18.26
C CYS A 37 -5.18 -17.60 -18.67
N LEU A 38 -5.29 -18.75 -18.00
CA LEU A 38 -4.53 -19.97 -18.25
C LEU A 38 -3.01 -19.78 -18.16
N GLN A 39 -2.57 -18.81 -17.36
CA GLN A 39 -1.16 -18.57 -17.04
C GLN A 39 -0.86 -18.94 -15.60
N GLU A 40 0.41 -19.23 -15.33
CA GLU A 40 1.00 -19.33 -13.99
C GLU A 40 0.87 -18.02 -13.19
N PRO A 41 1.14 -18.05 -11.87
CA PRO A 41 0.97 -16.89 -10.98
C PRO A 41 1.61 -15.58 -11.47
N GLY A 42 2.78 -15.69 -12.11
CA GLY A 42 3.49 -14.53 -12.63
C GLY A 42 3.82 -13.49 -11.56
N ASP A 43 3.80 -12.22 -11.97
CA ASP A 43 4.13 -11.05 -11.16
C ASP A 43 2.87 -10.50 -10.45
N PRO A 44 2.79 -10.54 -9.11
CA PRO A 44 1.64 -10.04 -8.36
C PRO A 44 1.36 -8.54 -8.56
N GLU A 45 2.36 -7.72 -8.90
CA GLU A 45 2.13 -6.30 -9.18
C GLU A 45 1.30 -6.11 -10.46
N LYS A 46 1.40 -7.03 -11.42
CA LYS A 46 0.75 -6.94 -12.73
C LYS A 46 -0.56 -7.70 -12.80
N LEU A 47 -0.64 -8.83 -12.10
CA LEU A 47 -1.78 -9.74 -12.18
C LEU A 47 -2.61 -9.76 -10.88
N GLY A 48 -2.14 -9.07 -9.84
CA GLY A 48 -2.70 -9.16 -8.50
C GLY A 48 -2.30 -10.45 -7.82
N GLU A 49 -2.72 -10.59 -6.57
CA GLU A 49 -2.46 -11.80 -5.78
C GLU A 49 -2.96 -13.07 -6.51
N PHE A 50 -2.15 -14.13 -6.45
CA PHE A 50 -2.55 -15.43 -6.97
C PHE A 50 -3.29 -16.21 -5.89
N LEU A 51 -4.61 -16.24 -6.01
CA LEU A 51 -5.47 -16.87 -5.03
C LEU A 51 -5.71 -18.32 -5.39
N GLN A 52 -5.55 -19.21 -4.42
CA GLN A 52 -5.79 -20.64 -4.57
C GLN A 52 -6.65 -21.16 -3.44
N LYS A 53 -7.76 -21.81 -3.78
CA LYS A 53 -8.65 -22.49 -2.83
C LYS A 53 -9.22 -23.73 -3.48
N ASP A 54 -9.12 -24.85 -2.78
CA ASP A 54 -9.49 -26.17 -3.30
C ASP A 54 -8.80 -26.45 -4.66
N ASN A 55 -9.57 -26.79 -5.69
CA ASN A 55 -9.10 -27.04 -7.05
C ASN A 55 -9.25 -25.84 -8.00
N LEU A 56 -9.38 -24.63 -7.46
CA LEU A 56 -9.55 -23.40 -8.23
C LEU A 56 -8.45 -22.39 -7.89
N SER A 57 -7.74 -21.94 -8.93
CA SER A 57 -6.71 -20.92 -8.82
C SER A 57 -7.03 -19.77 -9.78
N VAL A 58 -6.87 -18.54 -9.33
CA VAL A 58 -7.21 -17.33 -10.08
C VAL A 58 -6.34 -16.15 -9.65
N HIS A 59 -5.97 -15.30 -10.61
CA HIS A 59 -5.38 -14.00 -10.33
C HIS A 59 -6.46 -13.03 -9.85
N TYR A 60 -6.18 -12.26 -8.79
CA TYR A 60 -7.12 -11.26 -8.27
C TYR A 60 -7.54 -10.24 -9.33
N PHE A 61 -6.61 -9.71 -10.13
CA PHE A 61 -6.99 -8.76 -11.18
C PHE A 61 -7.75 -9.42 -12.33
N CYS A 62 -7.56 -10.72 -12.57
CA CYS A 62 -8.42 -11.42 -13.53
C CYS A 62 -9.87 -11.53 -13.03
N LEU A 63 -10.10 -11.59 -11.70
CA LEU A 63 -11.45 -11.62 -11.14
C LEU A 63 -12.16 -10.28 -11.33
N ILE A 64 -11.59 -9.21 -10.78
CA ILE A 64 -12.25 -7.90 -10.74
C ILE A 64 -12.41 -7.28 -12.13
N LEU A 65 -11.52 -7.58 -13.08
CA LEU A 65 -11.58 -7.04 -14.44
C LEU A 65 -12.41 -7.92 -15.40
N SER A 66 -12.92 -9.07 -14.95
CA SER A 66 -13.69 -9.97 -15.80
C SER A 66 -15.07 -9.38 -16.12
N SER A 67 -15.40 -9.30 -17.40
CA SER A 67 -16.49 -8.42 -17.86
C SER A 67 -17.91 -8.88 -17.50
N LYS A 68 -18.09 -10.13 -17.07
CA LYS A 68 -19.40 -10.69 -16.67
C LYS A 68 -19.30 -11.52 -15.39
N LEU A 69 -18.35 -11.21 -14.51
CA LEU A 69 -18.22 -11.87 -13.21
C LEU A 69 -18.81 -11.01 -12.09
N PRO A 70 -19.90 -11.45 -11.44
CA PRO A 70 -20.50 -10.70 -10.33
C PRO A 70 -19.81 -11.02 -9.00
N GLN A 71 -19.65 -10.01 -8.14
CA GLN A 71 -19.19 -10.14 -6.76
C GLN A 71 -20.40 -10.11 -5.82
N ARG A 72 -21.00 -11.27 -5.52
CA ARG A 72 -22.23 -11.36 -4.70
C ARG A 72 -22.02 -11.96 -3.32
N GLY A 73 -20.86 -12.55 -3.07
CA GLY A 73 -20.51 -13.11 -1.77
C GLY A 73 -20.09 -12.01 -0.78
N GLN A 74 -20.18 -12.32 0.51
CA GLN A 74 -19.51 -11.55 1.56
C GLN A 74 -17.99 -11.56 1.32
N SER A 75 -17.28 -10.52 1.76
CA SER A 75 -15.84 -10.36 1.56
C SER A 75 -15.00 -11.55 2.06
N ASN A 76 -15.43 -12.22 3.13
CA ASN A 76 -14.78 -13.41 3.70
C ASN A 76 -15.15 -14.73 3.00
N ARG A 77 -16.07 -14.73 2.03
CA ARG A 77 -16.51 -15.94 1.31
C ARG A 77 -15.88 -16.01 -0.09
N GLY A 78 -15.56 -17.23 -0.51
CA GLY A 78 -14.96 -17.47 -1.82
C GLY A 78 -13.59 -16.80 -1.97
N PHE A 79 -13.43 -16.03 -3.05
CA PHE A 79 -12.25 -15.24 -3.38
C PHE A 79 -12.62 -13.77 -3.24
N HIS A 80 -12.51 -13.16 -2.05
CA HIS A 80 -12.95 -11.78 -1.79
C HIS A 80 -14.40 -11.49 -2.21
N GLY A 81 -15.34 -12.40 -1.94
CA GLY A 81 -16.75 -12.27 -2.35
C GLY A 81 -17.07 -12.78 -3.76
N PHE A 82 -16.07 -13.24 -4.53
CA PHE A 82 -16.31 -13.96 -5.78
C PHE A 82 -16.53 -15.46 -5.51
N LEU A 83 -17.70 -15.97 -5.92
CA LEU A 83 -18.08 -17.36 -5.68
C LEU A 83 -17.44 -18.31 -6.72
N PRO A 84 -16.93 -19.49 -6.31
CA PRO A 84 -16.32 -20.46 -7.22
C PRO A 84 -17.23 -20.89 -8.39
N GLU A 85 -18.54 -20.98 -8.18
CA GLU A 85 -19.54 -21.30 -9.21
C GLU A 85 -19.57 -20.24 -10.30
N ASP A 86 -19.56 -18.97 -9.91
CA ASP A 86 -19.63 -17.84 -10.83
C ASP A 86 -18.31 -17.67 -11.59
N ILE A 87 -17.18 -17.93 -10.94
CA ILE A 87 -15.86 -17.98 -11.61
C ILE A 87 -15.84 -19.08 -12.68
N ARG A 88 -16.38 -20.27 -12.38
CA ARG A 88 -16.48 -21.37 -13.35
C ARG A 88 -17.39 -21.04 -14.52
N LYS A 89 -18.54 -20.41 -14.26
CA LYS A 89 -19.46 -19.92 -15.32
C LYS A 89 -18.79 -18.88 -16.20
N GLU A 90 -18.06 -17.95 -15.59
CA GLU A 90 -17.35 -16.91 -16.33
C GLU A 90 -16.24 -17.48 -17.20
N ALA A 91 -15.46 -18.42 -16.67
CA ALA A 91 -14.46 -19.15 -17.46
C ALA A 91 -15.09 -19.90 -18.64
N ALA A 92 -16.26 -20.53 -18.43
CA ALA A 92 -17.01 -21.18 -19.49
C ALA A 92 -17.49 -20.17 -20.56
N ARG A 93 -17.97 -18.98 -20.16
CA ARG A 93 -18.32 -17.89 -21.09
C ARG A 93 -17.10 -17.44 -21.88
N ALA A 94 -16.00 -17.15 -21.19
CA ALA A 94 -14.74 -16.67 -21.76
C ALA A 94 -14.12 -17.69 -22.75
N SER A 95 -14.34 -18.99 -22.53
CA SER A 95 -13.87 -20.05 -23.44
C SER A 95 -14.42 -19.93 -24.87
N ARG A 96 -15.50 -19.17 -25.08
CA ARG A 96 -16.08 -18.88 -26.40
C ARG A 96 -15.53 -17.60 -27.04
N LYS A 97 -14.75 -16.80 -26.31
CA LYS A 97 -14.20 -15.50 -26.75
C LYS A 97 -12.74 -15.66 -27.14
N ILE A 98 -12.37 -15.05 -28.27
CA ILE A 98 -11.02 -15.10 -28.83
C ILE A 98 -10.25 -13.85 -28.42
N CYS A 99 -9.05 -14.04 -27.88
CA CYS A 99 -8.14 -12.95 -27.57
C CYS A 99 -7.63 -12.30 -28.87
N PHE A 100 -7.79 -10.99 -29.01
CA PHE A 100 -7.34 -10.28 -30.22
C PHE A 100 -5.82 -10.25 -30.37
N VAL A 101 -5.07 -10.45 -29.28
CA VAL A 101 -3.60 -10.45 -29.24
C VAL A 101 -3.06 -11.83 -29.58
N CYS A 102 -3.33 -12.86 -28.77
CA CYS A 102 -2.75 -14.19 -28.96
C CYS A 102 -3.59 -15.14 -29.84
N LYS A 103 -4.78 -14.71 -30.28
CA LYS A 103 -5.74 -15.47 -31.11
C LYS A 103 -6.26 -16.78 -30.49
N ARG A 104 -6.02 -17.01 -29.20
CA ARG A 104 -6.54 -18.18 -28.47
C ARG A 104 -7.88 -17.86 -27.78
N LYS A 105 -8.67 -18.90 -27.54
CA LYS A 105 -9.91 -18.86 -26.75
C LYS A 105 -9.61 -18.63 -25.25
N GLY A 106 -10.59 -18.13 -24.50
CA GLY A 106 -10.47 -17.91 -23.04
C GLY A 106 -10.42 -16.44 -22.62
N ALA A 107 -10.61 -15.50 -23.55
CA ALA A 107 -10.49 -14.08 -23.27
C ALA A 107 -11.66 -13.54 -22.44
N ALA A 108 -11.47 -13.41 -21.13
CA ALA A 108 -12.51 -13.01 -20.19
C ALA A 108 -12.80 -11.50 -20.19
N ILE A 109 -11.83 -10.67 -20.59
CA ILE A 109 -11.94 -9.20 -20.57
C ILE A 109 -12.32 -8.69 -21.96
N ASN A 110 -13.31 -7.80 -22.06
CA ASN A 110 -13.62 -7.08 -23.29
C ASN A 110 -13.36 -5.58 -23.16
N CYS A 111 -13.12 -4.93 -24.30
CA CYS A 111 -13.10 -3.49 -24.38
C CYS A 111 -14.49 -2.92 -24.08
N GLN A 112 -14.56 -1.92 -23.21
CA GLN A 112 -15.81 -1.27 -22.76
C GLN A 112 -16.22 -0.08 -23.64
N LYS A 113 -15.56 0.14 -24.78
CA LYS A 113 -15.98 1.13 -25.76
C LYS A 113 -17.14 0.54 -26.58
N ASP A 114 -18.18 1.34 -26.77
CA ASP A 114 -19.33 0.96 -27.57
C ASP A 114 -18.91 0.41 -28.94
N GLN A 115 -19.59 -0.67 -29.35
CA GLN A 115 -19.35 -1.37 -30.62
C GLN A 115 -17.96 -2.03 -30.76
N CYS A 116 -17.08 -1.95 -29.76
CA CYS A 116 -15.79 -2.63 -29.81
C CYS A 116 -15.93 -4.11 -29.42
N ALA A 117 -15.73 -5.02 -30.39
CA ALA A 117 -15.80 -6.46 -30.16
C ALA A 117 -14.49 -7.10 -29.64
N ARG A 118 -13.47 -6.30 -29.30
CA ARG A 118 -12.16 -6.83 -28.89
C ARG A 118 -12.21 -7.43 -27.49
N ASN A 119 -11.76 -8.68 -27.38
CA ASN A 119 -11.60 -9.40 -26.12
C ASN A 119 -10.11 -9.76 -25.92
N PHE A 120 -9.64 -9.78 -24.69
CA PHE A 120 -8.26 -10.13 -24.36
C PHE A 120 -8.14 -10.85 -23.01
N HIS A 121 -7.05 -11.60 -22.84
CA HIS A 121 -6.61 -12.01 -21.50
C HIS A 121 -5.90 -10.82 -20.85
N LEU A 122 -5.96 -10.70 -19.51
CA LEU A 122 -5.25 -9.64 -18.80
C LEU A 122 -3.75 -9.56 -19.16
N PRO A 123 -2.95 -10.66 -19.10
CA PRO A 123 -1.52 -10.59 -19.46
C PRO A 123 -1.30 -10.11 -20.90
N CYS A 124 -2.08 -10.62 -21.85
CA CYS A 124 -1.98 -10.21 -23.25
C CYS A 124 -2.37 -8.74 -23.46
N GLY A 125 -3.35 -8.25 -22.69
CA GLY A 125 -3.76 -6.85 -22.72
C GLY A 125 -2.64 -5.94 -22.26
N LEU A 126 -2.02 -6.25 -21.12
CA LEU A 126 -0.89 -5.50 -20.56
C LEU A 126 0.28 -5.43 -21.56
N GLU A 127 0.67 -6.56 -22.15
CA GLU A 127 1.74 -6.62 -23.16
C GLU A 127 1.45 -5.78 -24.42
N ARG A 128 0.16 -5.59 -24.76
CA ARG A 128 -0.27 -4.84 -25.95
C ARG A 128 -0.74 -3.42 -25.63
N GLY A 129 -0.48 -2.92 -24.43
CA GLY A 129 -0.84 -1.56 -24.02
C GLY A 129 -2.36 -1.34 -23.86
N CYS A 130 -3.14 -2.39 -23.60
CA CYS A 130 -4.50 -2.22 -23.11
C CYS A 130 -4.48 -1.61 -21.70
N LEU A 131 -5.54 -0.90 -21.34
CA LEU A 131 -5.67 -0.25 -20.04
C LEU A 131 -6.86 -0.82 -19.30
N SER A 132 -6.65 -1.19 -18.03
CA SER A 132 -7.70 -1.60 -17.11
C SER A 132 -7.78 -0.60 -15.96
N GLN A 133 -9.00 -0.19 -15.62
CA GLN A 133 -9.28 0.74 -14.54
C GLN A 133 -9.66 -0.05 -13.28
N PHE A 134 -9.11 0.36 -12.14
CA PHE A 134 -9.32 -0.32 -10.85
C PHE A 134 -10.27 0.46 -9.92
N PHE A 135 -11.29 1.08 -10.50
CA PHE A 135 -12.30 1.85 -9.79
C PHE A 135 -13.67 1.69 -10.46
N GLY A 136 -14.74 1.98 -9.71
CA GLY A 136 -16.11 1.90 -10.20
C GLY A 136 -16.45 0.51 -10.74
N GLU A 137 -16.82 0.44 -12.02
CA GLU A 137 -17.21 -0.80 -12.73
C GLU A 137 -16.01 -1.59 -13.30
N TYR A 138 -14.77 -1.26 -12.93
CA TYR A 138 -13.57 -1.97 -13.35
C TYR A 138 -13.39 -2.05 -14.89
N LYS A 139 -13.65 -0.94 -15.57
CA LYS A 139 -13.68 -0.89 -17.04
C LYS A 139 -12.30 -1.17 -17.64
N SER A 140 -12.29 -1.87 -18.78
CA SER A 140 -11.07 -2.19 -19.52
C SER A 140 -11.18 -1.76 -20.98
N PHE A 141 -10.08 -1.31 -21.57
CA PHE A 141 -10.03 -0.71 -22.90
C PHE A 141 -8.86 -1.27 -23.69
N CYS A 142 -9.10 -1.58 -24.97
CA CYS A 142 -8.01 -1.94 -25.88
C CYS A 142 -7.11 -0.72 -26.18
N GLY A 143 -5.93 -0.95 -26.75
CA GLY A 143 -4.96 0.11 -27.05
C GLY A 143 -5.51 1.29 -27.88
N GLU A 144 -6.52 1.07 -28.73
CA GLU A 144 -7.15 2.13 -29.54
C GLU A 144 -8.19 2.95 -28.78
N HIS A 145 -8.78 2.39 -27.73
CA HIS A 145 -9.89 3.01 -26.99
C HIS A 145 -9.52 3.34 -25.55
N ARG A 146 -8.26 3.14 -25.17
CA ARG A 146 -7.80 3.47 -23.82
C ARG A 146 -7.82 4.98 -23.61
N PRO A 147 -8.09 5.42 -22.37
CA PRO A 147 -7.85 6.80 -21.99
C PRO A 147 -6.39 7.21 -22.24
N THR A 148 -6.21 8.45 -22.69
CA THR A 148 -4.90 9.07 -22.93
C THR A 148 -4.78 10.38 -22.14
N GLN A 149 -3.54 10.85 -22.04
CA GLN A 149 -3.20 12.19 -21.56
C GLN A 149 -2.50 12.93 -22.69
N ASN A 150 -2.77 14.23 -22.80
CA ASN A 150 -2.07 15.11 -23.73
C ASN A 150 -0.73 15.54 -23.13
N ILE A 151 0.21 14.61 -23.05
CA ILE A 151 1.56 14.88 -22.54
C ILE A 151 2.30 15.70 -23.59
N ARG A 152 2.35 17.03 -23.41
CA ARG A 152 3.15 17.92 -24.24
C ARG A 152 4.63 17.65 -23.95
N ARG A 153 5.31 16.94 -24.85
CA ARG A 153 6.78 16.85 -24.82
C ARG A 153 7.34 18.23 -25.14
N ARG A 154 7.78 18.98 -24.13
CA ARG A 154 8.81 20.00 -24.37
C ARG A 154 10.13 19.25 -24.59
N ASN A 155 11.08 19.91 -25.26
CA ASN A 155 12.25 19.29 -25.89
C ASN A 155 12.83 18.10 -25.11
N VAL A 156 13.05 16.98 -25.82
CA VAL A 156 13.28 15.59 -25.37
C VAL A 156 14.61 15.39 -24.60
N GLY A 157 15.23 16.45 -24.09
CA GLY A 157 16.59 16.42 -23.52
C GLY A 157 16.69 16.45 -21.99
N GLU A 158 15.66 16.88 -21.25
CA GLU A 158 15.85 17.25 -19.82
C GLU A 158 14.70 16.82 -18.88
N GLU A 159 13.71 16.07 -19.35
CA GLU A 159 12.60 15.65 -18.50
C GLU A 159 12.89 14.26 -17.89
N SER A 160 13.17 14.23 -16.59
CA SER A 160 13.38 13.02 -15.79
C SER A 160 12.14 12.69 -14.93
N CYS A 161 11.99 11.41 -14.60
CA CYS A 161 10.94 10.99 -13.68
C CYS A 161 11.25 11.50 -12.27
N ILE A 162 10.34 12.27 -11.69
CA ILE A 162 10.51 12.87 -10.35
C ILE A 162 10.68 11.83 -9.22
N LEU A 163 10.20 10.60 -9.40
CA LEU A 163 10.28 9.56 -8.36
C LEU A 163 11.59 8.77 -8.36
N CYS A 164 12.20 8.54 -9.52
CA CYS A 164 13.45 7.77 -9.62
C CYS A 164 14.63 8.56 -10.17
N CYS A 165 14.40 9.80 -10.62
CA CYS A 165 15.39 10.68 -11.25
C CYS A 165 16.03 10.12 -12.54
N GLU A 166 15.41 9.11 -13.16
CA GLU A 166 15.86 8.53 -14.44
C GLU A 166 15.10 9.13 -15.64
N ASP A 167 15.69 9.05 -16.82
CA ASP A 167 15.11 9.53 -18.07
C ASP A 167 13.74 8.90 -18.37
N LEU A 168 12.83 9.72 -18.87
CA LEU A 168 11.51 9.27 -19.26
C LEU A 168 11.56 8.33 -20.48
N SER A 169 10.58 7.42 -20.55
CA SER A 169 10.49 6.51 -21.68
C SER A 169 10.19 7.25 -22.98
N GLN A 170 10.87 6.87 -24.06
CA GLN A 170 10.53 7.33 -25.41
C GLN A 170 9.13 6.89 -25.84
N ILE A 171 8.56 5.87 -25.20
CA ILE A 171 7.20 5.39 -25.41
C ILE A 171 6.25 6.15 -24.49
N SER A 172 5.41 7.02 -25.05
CA SER A 172 4.52 7.91 -24.27
C SER A 172 3.58 7.17 -23.32
N VAL A 173 3.17 5.94 -23.67
CA VAL A 173 2.23 5.16 -22.85
C VAL A 173 2.85 4.69 -21.53
N GLU A 174 4.18 4.57 -21.46
CA GLU A 174 4.92 4.18 -20.25
C GLU A 174 5.12 5.33 -19.27
N ASN A 175 4.77 6.54 -19.68
CA ASN A 175 4.83 7.74 -18.84
C ASN A 175 3.41 8.18 -18.46
N ILE A 176 3.30 8.91 -17.35
CA ILE A 176 2.06 9.48 -16.85
C ILE A 176 2.33 10.87 -16.28
N GLN A 177 1.44 11.81 -16.54
CA GLN A 177 1.59 13.20 -16.13
C GLN A 177 0.67 13.53 -14.95
N SER A 178 1.16 14.35 -14.02
CA SER A 178 0.35 14.93 -12.95
C SER A 178 -0.70 15.89 -13.51
N PRO A 179 -1.99 15.78 -13.10
CA PRO A 179 -3.02 16.73 -13.50
C PRO A 179 -2.94 18.07 -12.76
N CYS A 180 -2.34 18.10 -11.57
CA CYS A 180 -2.54 19.19 -10.60
C CYS A 180 -1.37 20.18 -10.49
N CYS A 181 -0.13 19.80 -10.85
CA CYS A 181 1.03 20.67 -10.67
C CYS A 181 2.13 20.47 -11.71
N SER A 182 2.79 21.58 -12.07
CA SER A 182 4.08 21.70 -12.78
C SER A 182 4.31 20.74 -13.95
N GLN A 183 3.25 20.22 -14.57
CA GLN A 183 3.34 19.22 -15.63
C GLN A 183 4.24 18.01 -15.31
N ALA A 184 4.45 17.71 -14.02
CA ALA A 184 5.39 16.67 -13.59
C ALA A 184 5.07 15.32 -14.22
N ILE A 185 6.09 14.65 -14.77
CA ILE A 185 5.93 13.38 -15.46
C ILE A 185 6.63 12.28 -14.66
N TYR A 186 6.04 11.10 -14.66
CA TYR A 186 6.55 9.93 -13.98
C TYR A 186 6.52 8.73 -14.90
N HIS A 187 7.40 7.76 -14.69
CA HIS A 187 7.16 6.44 -15.24
C HIS A 187 5.91 5.84 -14.58
N ARG A 188 5.08 5.19 -15.39
CA ARG A 188 3.93 4.43 -14.91
C ARG A 188 4.31 3.44 -13.81
N LYS A 189 5.44 2.75 -13.99
CA LYS A 189 5.93 1.77 -13.01
C LYS A 189 6.29 2.42 -11.68
N CYS A 190 6.94 3.59 -11.69
CA CYS A 190 7.29 4.32 -10.48
C CYS A 190 6.05 4.77 -9.72
N ILE A 191 5.06 5.31 -10.43
CA ILE A 191 3.77 5.69 -9.83
C ILE A 191 2.99 4.48 -9.32
N GLN A 192 3.00 3.37 -10.05
CA GLN A 192 2.33 2.14 -9.62
C GLN A 192 2.95 1.59 -8.33
N LYS A 193 4.28 1.63 -8.18
CA LYS A 193 4.98 1.28 -6.94
C LYS A 193 4.63 2.24 -5.81
N TYR A 194 4.69 3.54 -6.07
CA TYR A 194 4.30 4.57 -5.11
C TYR A 194 2.86 4.37 -4.60
N ALA A 195 1.92 4.04 -5.49
CA ALA A 195 0.54 3.69 -5.15
C ALA A 195 0.45 2.43 -4.30
N HIS A 196 1.22 1.39 -4.63
CA HIS A 196 1.21 0.12 -3.90
C HIS A 196 1.76 0.25 -2.47
N THR A 197 2.80 1.07 -2.28
CA THR A 197 3.40 1.35 -0.98
C THR A 197 2.53 2.28 -0.14
N SER A 198 2.01 3.36 -0.74
CA SER A 198 1.26 4.38 0.03
C SER A 198 -0.19 4.00 0.29
N ALA A 199 -0.73 3.10 -0.54
CA ALA A 199 -2.13 2.71 -0.51
C ALA A 199 -3.10 3.91 -0.55
N LYS A 200 -4.40 3.65 -0.41
CA LYS A 200 -5.45 4.66 -0.64
C LYS A 200 -5.34 5.89 0.27
N HIS A 201 -4.96 5.71 1.54
CA HIS A 201 -4.99 6.78 2.54
C HIS A 201 -3.83 7.79 2.41
N PHE A 202 -2.67 7.37 1.91
CA PHE A 202 -1.50 8.23 1.79
C PHE A 202 -1.10 8.55 0.34
N PHE A 203 -1.76 7.95 -0.65
CA PHE A 203 -1.51 8.26 -2.05
C PHE A 203 -2.01 9.65 -2.44
N LYS A 204 -1.06 10.53 -2.72
CA LYS A 204 -1.27 11.94 -3.07
C LYS A 204 -0.21 12.38 -4.05
N CYS A 205 -0.35 13.56 -4.67
CA CYS A 205 0.69 14.06 -5.55
C CYS A 205 2.02 14.20 -4.78
N PRO A 206 3.13 13.57 -5.23
CA PRO A 206 4.43 13.68 -4.56
C PRO A 206 5.01 15.09 -4.52
N GLN A 207 4.49 16.01 -5.34
CA GLN A 207 5.03 17.36 -5.49
C GLN A 207 4.23 18.41 -4.74
N CYS A 208 2.91 18.42 -4.88
CA CYS A 208 2.05 19.43 -4.25
C CYS A 208 1.10 18.87 -3.19
N ASN A 209 1.20 17.59 -2.84
CA ASN A 209 0.32 16.90 -1.88
C ASN A 209 -1.18 16.91 -2.24
N ASN A 210 -1.57 17.24 -3.49
CA ASN A 210 -2.96 17.16 -3.93
C ASN A 210 -3.52 15.74 -3.72
N ARG A 211 -4.68 15.64 -3.06
CA ARG A 211 -5.33 14.38 -2.66
C ARG A 211 -6.59 14.06 -3.46
N GLU A 212 -6.93 14.88 -4.45
CA GLU A 212 -8.21 14.79 -5.17
C GLU A 212 -7.98 14.48 -6.65
N GLU A 213 -7.59 15.48 -7.43
CA GLU A 213 -7.35 15.37 -8.87
C GLU A 213 -6.27 14.34 -9.20
N PHE A 214 -5.18 14.33 -8.43
CA PHE A 214 -4.05 13.43 -8.70
C PHE A 214 -4.46 11.95 -8.58
N PRO A 215 -4.99 11.45 -7.44
CA PRO A 215 -5.46 10.07 -7.35
C PRO A 215 -6.51 9.71 -8.41
N GLN A 216 -7.46 10.60 -8.68
CA GLN A 216 -8.51 10.38 -9.68
C GLN A 216 -7.92 10.16 -11.08
N GLU A 217 -6.96 10.99 -11.48
CA GLU A 217 -6.30 10.85 -12.78
C GLU A 217 -5.45 9.58 -12.85
N MET A 218 -4.73 9.23 -11.77
CA MET A 218 -3.94 8.00 -11.72
C MET A 218 -4.85 6.77 -11.89
N LEU A 219 -6.00 6.73 -11.21
CA LEU A 219 -7.02 5.70 -11.35
C LEU A 219 -7.59 5.65 -12.78
N ARG A 220 -7.98 6.81 -13.33
CA ARG A 220 -8.48 6.94 -14.72
C ARG A 220 -7.50 6.35 -15.72
N MET A 221 -6.22 6.56 -15.46
CA MET A 221 -5.10 6.11 -16.27
C MET A 221 -4.62 4.69 -15.93
N GLY A 222 -5.35 3.95 -15.09
CA GLY A 222 -5.15 2.52 -14.83
C GLY A 222 -4.08 2.19 -13.80
N ILE A 223 -3.68 3.15 -12.97
CA ILE A 223 -2.87 2.88 -11.78
C ILE A 223 -3.78 2.23 -10.73
N HIS A 224 -3.38 1.07 -10.22
CA HIS A 224 -4.08 0.40 -9.13
C HIS A 224 -3.65 1.02 -7.79
N ILE A 225 -4.60 1.54 -7.02
CA ILE A 225 -4.37 2.05 -5.65
C ILE A 225 -5.07 1.09 -4.69
N PRO A 226 -4.34 0.26 -3.94
CA PRO A 226 -4.95 -0.73 -3.07
C PRO A 226 -5.62 -0.07 -1.85
N ASP A 227 -6.78 -0.61 -1.47
CA ASP A 227 -7.51 -0.20 -0.26
C ASP A 227 -7.05 -1.05 0.94
N ARG A 228 -5.95 -0.62 1.54
CA ARG A 228 -5.30 -1.21 2.72
C ARG A 228 -4.45 -0.15 3.42
N ASP A 229 -3.91 -0.48 4.59
CA ASP A 229 -2.89 0.35 5.25
C ASP A 229 -1.63 0.47 4.40
N ALA A 230 -0.88 1.55 4.61
CA ALA A 230 0.35 1.73 3.86
C ALA A 230 1.36 0.63 4.21
N ALA A 231 2.21 0.26 3.26
CA ALA A 231 3.13 -0.87 3.44
C ALA A 231 4.06 -0.68 4.65
N TRP A 232 4.46 0.56 4.96
CA TRP A 232 5.30 0.89 6.12
C TRP A 232 4.56 0.76 7.47
N GLU A 233 3.23 0.76 7.48
CA GLU A 233 2.43 0.53 8.69
C GLU A 233 2.29 -0.97 9.00
N LEU A 234 2.51 -1.82 7.99
CA LEU A 234 2.40 -3.28 8.09
C LEU A 234 3.74 -3.96 8.37
N GLU A 235 4.84 -3.21 8.43
CA GLU A 235 6.15 -3.78 8.73
C GLU A 235 6.18 -4.37 10.15
N PRO A 236 6.76 -5.56 10.37
CA PRO A 236 6.86 -6.15 11.71
C PRO A 236 7.62 -5.22 12.66
N GLY A 237 6.96 -4.81 13.74
CA GLY A 237 7.54 -3.84 14.66
C GLY A 237 7.48 -2.39 14.17
N ALA A 238 6.65 -2.08 13.17
CA ALA A 238 6.28 -0.70 12.86
C ALA A 238 5.90 0.02 14.16
N PHE A 239 6.45 1.23 14.35
CA PHE A 239 6.30 2.05 15.55
C PHE A 239 6.98 1.52 16.82
N SER A 240 7.76 0.43 16.78
CA SER A 240 8.51 -0.07 17.95
C SER A 240 9.44 0.99 18.54
N GLU A 241 10.06 1.80 17.68
CA GLU A 241 10.91 2.93 18.06
C GLU A 241 10.12 4.02 18.80
N LEU A 242 8.82 4.20 18.51
CA LEU A 242 7.98 5.16 19.24
C LEU A 242 7.73 4.73 20.69
N TYR A 243 7.81 3.42 20.98
CA TYR A 243 7.73 2.91 22.34
C TYR A 243 9.08 2.94 23.08
N GLN A 244 10.20 3.17 22.37
CA GLN A 244 11.51 3.35 22.99
C GLN A 244 11.60 4.75 23.57
N ARG A 245 11.17 4.85 24.83
CA ARG A 245 11.40 6.04 25.62
C ARG A 245 12.89 6.14 25.97
N TYR A 246 13.47 7.32 25.83
CA TYR A 246 14.86 7.59 26.25
C TYR A 246 15.09 7.16 27.71
N GLN A 247 16.17 6.42 27.98
CA GLN A 247 16.43 5.81 29.30
C GLN A 247 17.77 6.21 29.94
N HIS A 248 18.57 7.05 29.28
CA HIS A 248 19.89 7.42 29.76
C HIS A 248 19.86 8.69 30.62
N CYS A 249 20.74 8.78 31.62
CA CYS A 249 20.96 9.99 32.39
C CYS A 249 22.16 10.79 31.83
N ASP A 250 21.86 11.95 31.25
CA ASP A 250 22.80 12.89 30.62
C ASP A 250 23.41 13.91 31.58
N ALA A 251 23.08 13.85 32.87
CA ALA A 251 23.71 14.72 33.86
C ALA A 251 25.24 14.56 33.81
N PRO A 252 26.03 15.65 33.86
CA PRO A 252 27.49 15.57 33.79
C PRO A 252 28.08 14.54 34.76
N ILE A 253 27.52 14.46 35.97
CA ILE A 253 27.84 13.46 36.98
C ILE A 253 26.57 12.68 37.32
N CYS A 254 26.57 11.37 37.05
CA CYS A 254 25.50 10.48 37.49
C CYS A 254 25.78 9.97 38.90
N LEU A 255 24.84 10.20 39.81
CA LEU A 255 24.94 9.80 41.22
C LEU A 255 24.35 8.40 41.49
N TYR A 256 23.75 7.75 40.48
CA TYR A 256 23.08 6.47 40.67
C TYR A 256 24.06 5.30 40.53
N GLU A 257 24.19 4.49 41.59
CA GLU A 257 25.13 3.36 41.64
C GLU A 257 24.84 2.27 40.60
N ARG A 258 23.58 2.12 40.16
CA ARG A 258 23.21 1.16 39.12
C ARG A 258 23.53 1.64 37.70
N GLY A 259 24.10 2.83 37.55
CA GLY A 259 24.52 3.41 36.28
C GLY A 259 23.46 4.27 35.60
N ARG A 260 23.85 4.84 34.45
CA ARG A 260 23.09 5.88 33.73
C ARG A 260 21.85 5.35 33.00
N ASP A 261 21.87 4.10 32.57
CA ASP A 261 20.79 3.44 31.83
C ASP A 261 19.75 2.75 32.73
N SER A 262 19.96 2.78 34.04
CA SER A 262 19.01 2.25 35.03
C SER A 262 18.20 3.40 35.64
N SER A 263 16.92 3.18 35.92
CA SER A 263 16.09 4.15 36.64
C SER A 263 15.01 3.47 37.48
N GLU A 264 14.47 4.18 38.46
CA GLU A 264 13.33 3.74 39.26
C GLU A 264 12.03 4.34 38.71
N GLU A 265 10.90 3.66 38.87
CA GLU A 265 9.61 4.20 38.43
C GLU A 265 9.22 5.46 39.24
N GLU A 266 9.60 5.48 40.52
CA GLU A 266 9.32 6.55 41.46
C GLU A 266 10.55 6.89 42.32
N GLY A 267 10.50 8.03 43.01
CA GLY A 267 11.56 8.43 43.94
C GLY A 267 12.72 9.18 43.29
N LYS A 268 13.88 9.09 43.94
CA LYS A 268 15.08 9.94 43.68
C LYS A 268 15.86 9.54 42.43
N TRP A 269 15.71 8.30 41.99
CA TRP A 269 16.37 7.74 40.79
C TRP A 269 15.42 7.58 39.61
N ARG A 270 14.23 8.20 39.69
CA ARG A 270 13.35 8.33 38.54
C ARG A 270 14.01 9.19 37.46
N LEU A 271 13.99 8.68 36.23
CA LEU A 271 14.43 9.42 35.06
C LEU A 271 13.37 10.45 34.66
N ILE A 272 13.79 11.71 34.53
CA ILE A 272 12.98 12.83 34.07
C ILE A 272 13.52 13.24 32.70
N LEU A 273 12.66 13.18 31.68
CA LEU A 273 13.02 13.58 30.32
C LEU A 273 12.86 15.09 30.13
N CYS A 274 13.65 15.64 29.21
CA CYS A 274 13.54 17.03 28.81
C CYS A 274 12.11 17.30 28.29
N ALA A 275 11.44 18.29 28.86
CA ALA A 275 10.06 18.63 28.51
C ALA A 275 9.90 19.10 27.06
N THR A 276 10.98 19.65 26.47
CA THR A 276 10.98 20.18 25.10
C THR A 276 11.29 19.12 24.05
N CYS A 277 12.45 18.43 24.13
CA CYS A 277 12.87 17.49 23.09
C CYS A 277 12.56 16.02 23.41
N GLY A 278 12.41 15.64 24.68
CA GLY A 278 12.25 14.24 25.08
C GLY A 278 13.47 13.33 24.84
N SER A 279 14.48 13.80 24.11
CA SER A 279 15.68 13.04 23.70
C SER A 279 16.84 13.08 24.69
N HIS A 280 16.69 13.81 25.79
CA HIS A 280 17.64 13.84 26.89
C HIS A 280 16.92 13.50 28.19
N GLY A 281 17.64 12.94 29.15
CA GLY A 281 17.14 12.54 30.45
C GLY A 281 18.09 12.87 31.59
N THR A 282 17.55 13.04 32.79
CA THR A 282 18.35 13.12 34.01
C THR A 282 17.64 12.39 35.13
N HIS A 283 18.39 11.70 36.00
CA HIS A 283 17.79 11.27 37.26
C HIS A 283 17.46 12.50 38.09
N ARG A 284 16.33 12.43 38.81
CA ARG A 284 15.86 13.52 39.68
C ARG A 284 16.98 14.11 40.56
N ASN A 285 17.75 13.27 41.24
CA ASN A 285 18.84 13.73 42.10
C ASN A 285 20.08 14.22 41.34
N CYS A 286 20.37 13.69 40.14
CA CYS A 286 21.54 14.10 39.35
C CYS A 286 21.43 15.56 38.88
N SER A 287 20.22 16.11 38.77
CA SER A 287 19.97 17.53 38.46
C SER A 287 19.35 18.30 39.63
N SER A 288 19.44 17.80 40.86
CA SER A 288 18.94 18.47 42.07
C SER A 288 17.47 18.92 41.97
N LEU A 289 16.62 18.12 41.30
CA LEU A 289 15.21 18.44 41.11
C LEU A 289 14.41 18.19 42.39
N ARG A 290 13.57 19.15 42.79
CA ARG A 290 12.68 19.02 43.96
C ARG A 290 11.69 17.85 43.78
N SER A 291 11.26 17.22 44.87
CA SER A 291 10.41 16.02 44.88
C SER A 291 9.10 16.13 44.08
N ASN A 292 8.58 17.34 43.86
CA ASN A 292 7.34 17.57 43.10
C ASN A 292 7.59 18.13 41.68
N CYS A 293 8.84 18.38 41.29
CA CYS A 293 9.15 18.92 39.97
C CYS A 293 9.05 17.82 38.91
N LYS A 294 8.17 18.03 37.92
CA LYS A 294 8.00 17.15 36.75
C LYS A 294 8.59 17.75 35.47
N LYS A 295 9.09 18.99 35.53
CA LYS A 295 9.64 19.71 34.38
C LYS A 295 11.15 19.83 34.54
N TRP A 296 11.87 19.44 33.51
CA TRP A 296 13.30 19.62 33.36
C TRP A 296 13.58 19.90 31.89
N GLU A 297 14.58 20.72 31.62
CA GLU A 297 15.03 21.05 30.27
C GLU A 297 16.53 20.78 30.19
N CYS A 298 16.98 20.14 29.10
CA CYS A 298 18.41 19.92 28.87
C CYS A 298 19.11 21.24 28.51
N MET A 299 20.45 21.25 28.52
CA MET A 299 21.23 22.46 28.24
C MET A 299 20.94 23.07 26.86
N GLU A 300 20.60 22.23 25.87
CA GLU A 300 20.29 22.67 24.50
C GLU A 300 18.89 23.29 24.38
N CYS A 301 17.94 22.81 25.19
CA CYS A 301 16.54 23.24 25.15
C CYS A 301 16.24 24.33 26.17
N ALA A 302 17.06 24.46 27.22
CA ALA A 302 16.94 25.51 28.19
C ALA A 302 17.13 26.86 27.48
N PRO A 303 16.29 27.86 27.75
CA PRO A 303 16.47 29.18 27.17
C PRO A 303 17.85 29.70 27.59
N ALA A 304 18.65 30.13 26.63
CA ALA A 304 19.90 30.81 26.92
C ALA A 304 19.58 31.99 27.84
N ALA A 305 20.00 31.90 29.10
CA ALA A 305 19.87 33.01 30.03
C ALA A 305 20.53 34.22 29.34
N LYS A 306 19.74 35.28 29.10
CA LYS A 306 20.24 36.52 28.52
C LYS A 306 21.49 36.90 29.30
N VAL A 307 22.62 36.94 28.61
CA VAL A 307 23.83 37.61 29.08
C VAL A 307 23.43 39.06 29.29
N ILE A 308 23.11 39.44 30.52
CA ILE A 308 23.02 40.84 30.93
C ILE A 308 24.36 41.13 31.59
N GLU A 309 25.20 41.75 30.80
CA GLU A 309 26.37 42.51 31.23
C GLU A 309 25.89 43.71 32.05
N TYR A 310 26.15 43.72 33.36
CA TYR A 310 26.70 44.89 34.07
C TYR A 310 27.14 44.54 35.51
N THR A 311 28.36 45.01 35.79
CA THR A 311 29.02 45.36 37.07
C THR A 311 28.27 45.26 38.41
N LEU A 312 28.98 44.67 39.38
CA LEU A 312 29.03 44.86 40.85
C LEU A 312 28.11 46.01 41.38
N GLU A 313 27.18 45.79 42.33
CA GLU A 313 27.47 45.72 43.77
C GLU A 313 26.37 44.97 44.59
N ASN A 314 26.89 44.22 45.57
CA ASN A 314 26.34 43.70 46.82
C ASN A 314 24.91 44.06 47.28
N SER A 315 24.02 43.07 47.40
CA SER A 315 23.25 42.76 48.62
C SER A 315 22.43 41.48 48.42
N GLY A 316 22.39 40.64 49.44
CA GLY A 316 21.75 39.32 49.39
C GLY A 316 20.25 39.43 49.19
N ASP A 317 19.73 38.57 48.31
CA ASP A 317 18.52 37.77 48.49
C ASP A 317 18.28 36.98 47.20
N ILE A 318 18.15 35.66 47.31
CA ILE A 318 17.83 34.76 46.20
C ILE A 318 16.31 34.82 45.98
N PRO A 319 15.78 35.32 44.85
CA PRO A 319 14.36 35.20 44.57
C PRO A 319 14.08 33.89 43.84
N CYS A 320 13.28 33.11 44.54
CA CYS A 320 12.53 31.95 44.11
C CYS A 320 11.79 32.16 42.78
N CYS A 321 11.61 31.06 42.06
CA CYS A 321 10.66 30.91 40.98
C CYS A 321 9.29 31.47 41.38
N SER A 322 8.75 32.43 40.63
CA SER A 322 7.32 32.75 40.64
C SER A 322 6.91 33.28 39.28
N SER A 323 6.10 32.48 38.61
CA SER A 323 5.33 32.81 37.43
C SER A 323 4.26 33.86 37.76
N THR A 324 4.21 35.00 37.06
CA THR A 324 2.94 35.64 36.67
C THR A 324 3.10 36.56 35.44
N PHE A 325 2.03 36.58 34.65
CA PHE A 325 1.85 37.11 33.29
C PHE A 325 1.58 38.63 33.19
N LEU A 326 1.56 39.11 31.93
CA LEU A 326 0.86 40.27 31.29
C LEU A 326 1.87 41.28 30.68
N SER A 327 1.73 41.86 29.48
CA SER A 327 0.78 41.73 28.36
C SER A 327 1.28 42.52 27.14
N ARG A 328 0.87 42.04 25.95
CA ARG A 328 0.51 42.80 24.73
C ARG A 328 1.57 42.96 23.61
N GLY A 329 1.19 42.43 22.44
CA GLY A 329 1.79 42.65 21.14
C GLY A 329 1.15 41.75 20.08
N HIS A 330 -0.06 42.10 19.66
CA HIS A 330 -0.85 41.42 18.65
C HIS A 330 -0.09 41.23 17.32
N PHE A 331 -0.14 40.02 16.76
CA PHE A 331 -0.32 39.81 15.32
C PHE A 331 -1.23 38.60 15.11
N TYR A 332 -2.45 38.88 14.68
CA TYR A 332 -3.44 37.92 14.22
C TYR A 332 -2.95 37.25 12.93
N ARG A 333 -3.16 35.94 12.79
CA ARG A 333 -3.30 35.30 11.49
C ARG A 333 -4.60 34.50 11.52
N ASP A 334 -5.53 34.95 10.69
CA ASP A 334 -6.88 34.40 10.54
C ASP A 334 -6.87 32.88 10.28
N THR A 335 -7.62 32.17 11.11
CA THR A 335 -8.25 30.91 10.75
C THR A 335 -9.75 31.17 10.69
N GLY A 336 -10.25 31.51 9.51
CA GLY A 336 -11.67 31.53 9.19
C GLY A 336 -12.02 30.27 8.39
N LEU A 337 -12.59 29.29 9.08
CA LEU A 337 -13.45 28.28 8.49
C LEU A 337 -14.79 28.99 8.22
N GLU A 338 -15.25 29.04 6.98
CA GLU A 338 -16.67 29.15 6.69
C GLU A 338 -17.11 27.84 6.03
N GLU A 339 -18.03 27.16 6.71
CA GLU A 339 -18.76 26.02 6.21
C GLU A 339 -19.75 26.49 5.13
N ASN A 340 -19.77 25.83 3.99
CA ASN A 340 -21.02 25.56 3.28
C ASN A 340 -20.92 24.27 2.46
N PRO A 341 -22.01 23.49 2.38
CA PRO A 341 -21.95 22.06 2.14
C PRO A 341 -21.99 21.72 0.64
N GLY A 342 -21.02 20.91 0.19
CA GLY A 342 -20.97 20.26 -1.12
C GLY A 342 -20.82 18.75 -0.96
N PRO A 343 -21.29 17.93 -1.92
CA PRO A 343 -22.02 16.70 -1.62
C PRO A 343 -21.18 15.60 -0.96
N SER A 344 -21.75 15.09 0.13
CA SER A 344 -21.30 13.95 0.93
C SER A 344 -21.05 12.69 0.09
N TRP A 345 -19.84 12.13 0.21
CA TRP A 345 -19.48 10.80 -0.30
C TRP A 345 -19.88 9.67 0.68
N THR A 346 -20.97 9.85 1.41
CA THR A 346 -21.65 8.76 2.11
C THR A 346 -22.70 8.16 1.18
N ASN A 347 -22.30 7.21 0.34
CA ASN A 347 -23.14 6.10 -0.10
C ASN A 347 -22.33 5.11 -0.95
N TRP A 348 -21.44 4.38 -0.28
CA TRP A 348 -21.19 2.99 -0.64
C TRP A 348 -21.66 2.11 0.52
N PRO A 349 -22.49 1.07 0.28
CA PRO A 349 -22.96 0.21 1.35
C PRO A 349 -21.76 -0.48 2.00
N GLY A 350 -21.53 -0.15 3.27
CA GLY A 350 -20.42 -0.63 4.06
C GLY A 350 -20.43 -2.15 4.24
N SER A 351 -19.25 -2.75 4.13
CA SER A 351 -18.94 -3.95 4.92
C SER A 351 -18.60 -3.48 6.32
N SER A 352 -19.35 -4.03 7.27
CA SER A 352 -19.28 -3.82 8.71
C SER A 352 -17.85 -3.92 9.26
N LEU A 353 -17.54 -2.95 10.12
CA LEU A 353 -16.42 -2.90 11.07
C LEU A 353 -16.18 -4.24 11.76
N LEU A 354 -14.92 -4.67 11.77
CA LEU A 354 -14.42 -5.71 12.67
C LEU A 354 -13.85 -5.00 13.90
N GLU A 355 -14.53 -5.16 15.02
CA GLU A 355 -13.95 -4.94 16.34
C GLU A 355 -12.90 -6.04 16.62
N ASN A 356 -11.75 -5.64 17.15
CA ASN A 356 -10.74 -6.55 17.68
C ASN A 356 -11.24 -7.20 18.97
N PRO A 357 -11.10 -8.53 19.17
CA PRO A 357 -11.38 -9.12 20.47
C PRO A 357 -10.15 -9.00 21.38
N GLU A 358 -10.32 -8.32 22.51
CA GLU A 358 -9.40 -8.34 23.64
C GLU A 358 -9.38 -9.73 24.31
N SER A 359 -8.20 -10.09 24.77
CA SER A 359 -7.87 -11.31 25.49
C SER A 359 -8.50 -11.35 26.89
N SER A 360 -9.09 -12.49 27.27
CA SER A 360 -9.11 -12.91 28.68
C SER A 360 -9.18 -14.44 28.82
N GLY A 361 -8.28 -14.98 29.64
CA GLY A 361 -8.16 -16.39 29.99
C GLY A 361 -9.19 -16.88 31.03
N PRO A 362 -9.13 -18.16 31.43
CA PRO A 362 -10.29 -18.90 31.89
C PRO A 362 -10.50 -18.85 33.41
N ARG A 363 -11.77 -18.82 33.85
CA ARG A 363 -12.16 -19.26 35.20
C ARG A 363 -13.38 -20.18 35.17
N ARG A 364 -13.20 -21.36 35.79
CA ARG A 364 -14.23 -22.31 36.21
C ARG A 364 -15.13 -21.69 37.30
N SER A 365 -16.43 -21.99 37.26
CA SER A 365 -17.14 -22.75 38.32
C SER A 365 -18.68 -22.70 38.18
N GLN A 366 -19.30 -23.89 38.26
CA GLN A 366 -20.56 -24.25 38.95
C GLN A 366 -21.86 -23.48 38.60
N SER A 367 -22.85 -24.08 37.94
CA SER A 367 -23.83 -25.11 38.37
C SER A 367 -25.19 -24.50 38.73
N TRP A 368 -26.21 -24.87 37.95
CA TRP A 368 -27.65 -25.09 38.27
C TRP A 368 -28.33 -25.16 36.89
N GLY A 369 -29.09 -26.18 36.47
CA GLY A 369 -29.86 -27.17 37.20
C GLY A 369 -31.35 -26.87 36.98
N SER A 370 -31.91 -27.24 35.82
CA SER A 370 -33.36 -27.45 35.66
C SER A 370 -33.67 -28.32 34.44
N LYS A 371 -34.44 -29.37 34.71
CA LYS A 371 -34.85 -30.47 33.83
C LYS A 371 -35.96 -30.04 32.88
N GLY A 372 -36.02 -30.66 31.70
CA GLY A 372 -37.11 -30.51 30.74
C GLY A 372 -37.02 -31.50 29.59
N VAL A 373 -37.55 -32.70 29.84
CA VAL A 373 -37.70 -33.92 29.03
C VAL A 373 -38.04 -33.74 27.53
N THR A 374 -37.46 -34.66 26.75
CA THR A 374 -37.68 -35.11 25.36
C THR A 374 -39.12 -35.14 24.81
N ILE A 375 -39.29 -34.98 23.49
CA ILE A 375 -39.84 -36.01 22.57
C ILE A 375 -39.60 -35.62 21.10
N SER A 376 -39.09 -36.60 20.36
CA SER A 376 -38.95 -36.72 18.90
C SER A 376 -40.27 -36.71 18.14
N LYS A 377 -40.27 -36.20 16.89
CA LYS A 377 -41.05 -36.80 15.79
C LYS A 377 -40.52 -36.36 14.42
N SER A 378 -40.12 -37.36 13.65
CA SER A 378 -39.86 -37.30 12.21
C SER A 378 -41.15 -37.45 11.39
N CYS A 379 -41.07 -36.97 10.14
CA CYS A 379 -41.55 -37.61 8.90
C CYS A 379 -42.78 -37.04 8.16
N LYS A 380 -42.55 -36.84 6.84
CA LYS A 380 -43.42 -36.87 5.63
C LYS A 380 -44.35 -35.66 5.38
N LYS A 381 -44.28 -34.95 4.25
CA LYS A 381 -44.43 -35.21 2.78
C LYS A 381 -45.88 -35.05 2.29
N SER A 382 -46.01 -34.52 1.06
CA SER A 382 -47.19 -34.28 0.19
C SER A 382 -48.18 -33.22 0.67
N GLU A 383 -48.69 -32.29 -0.14
CA GLU A 383 -48.82 -32.20 -1.61
C GLU A 383 -48.29 -30.88 -2.19
#